data_AF-A0A7W0T483-F1
#
_entry.id   AF-A0A7W0T483-F1
#
_cell.length_a   1.000
_cell.length_b   1.000
_cell.length_c   1.000
_cell.angle_alpha   90.00
_cell.angle_beta   90.00
_cell.angle_gamma   90.00
#
_symmetry.space_group_name_H-M   'P 1'
#
loop_
_entity.id
_entity.type
_entity.pdbx_description
1 polymer ?
#
loop_
_entity_poly.entity_id
_entity_poly.type
_entity_poly.pdbx_seq_one_letter_code
_entity_poly.pdbx_strand_id
1 'polypeptide(L)'
;MLDWIFRPQCIACGITADTLCGACSASLVELGPACPRCAEPTGERSVTCRRCATEPLPLERIVAPWRFGGQLAAAIRRLKFAGRTQIARDLAPLWAPLVAAVASADDPAIVVPVPLHWRRRLARGYDHTWHLALHACAAAELAPPLPALRRIRGGPPQSTLPAA
;
A
#
# COMPACT_ATOMS: atom_id res chain seq x y z
N MET A 1 11.20 -7.46 -30.88
CA MET A 1 10.48 -8.73 -31.15
C MET A 1 10.12 -9.49 -29.85
N LEU A 2 9.94 -8.77 -28.73
CA LEU A 2 9.41 -9.31 -27.45
C LEU A 2 8.12 -8.59 -27.04
N ASP A 3 7.88 -7.38 -27.57
CA ASP A 3 6.73 -6.52 -27.30
C ASP A 3 5.39 -7.09 -27.81
N TRP A 4 5.45 -8.07 -28.73
CA TRP A 4 4.27 -8.78 -29.24
C TRP A 4 3.77 -9.87 -28.29
N ILE A 5 4.68 -10.46 -27.49
CA ILE A 5 4.35 -11.48 -26.49
C ILE A 5 4.02 -10.83 -25.15
N PHE A 6 4.73 -9.75 -24.80
CA PHE A 6 4.51 -8.97 -23.58
C PHE A 6 3.96 -7.59 -23.89
N ARG A 7 2.64 -7.53 -24.12
CA ARG A 7 1.93 -6.25 -24.18
C ARG A 7 1.77 -5.72 -22.75
N PRO A 8 2.37 -4.56 -22.39
CA PRO A 8 2.16 -3.99 -21.06
C PRO A 8 0.66 -3.67 -20.88
N GLN A 9 0.16 -3.97 -19.68
CA GLN A 9 -1.26 -3.88 -19.36
C GLN A 9 -1.44 -3.04 -18.10
N CYS A 10 -2.49 -2.23 -18.11
CA CYS A 10 -2.97 -1.50 -16.96
C CYS A 10 -3.13 -2.46 -15.76
N ILE A 11 -2.42 -2.17 -14.67
CA ILE A 11 -2.42 -2.99 -13.47
C ILE A 11 -3.79 -3.09 -12.79
N ALA A 12 -4.72 -2.19 -13.11
CA ALA A 12 -6.09 -2.22 -12.64
C ALA A 12 -7.02 -2.95 -13.64
N CYS A 13 -7.28 -2.34 -14.81
CA CYS A 13 -8.29 -2.83 -15.77
C CYS A 13 -7.76 -3.76 -16.88
N GLY A 14 -6.44 -3.87 -17.07
CA GLY A 14 -5.84 -4.80 -18.04
C GLY A 14 -5.76 -4.33 -19.50
N ILE A 15 -6.27 -3.15 -19.85
CA ILE A 15 -6.07 -2.57 -21.20
C ILE A 15 -4.60 -2.21 -21.42
N THR A 16 -4.17 -1.98 -22.65
CA THR A 16 -2.77 -1.63 -22.94
C THR A 16 -2.37 -0.28 -22.35
N ALA A 17 -1.37 -0.31 -21.48
CA ALA A 17 -0.77 0.84 -20.81
C ALA A 17 0.52 0.37 -20.11
N ASP A 18 1.47 1.29 -19.89
CA ASP A 18 2.74 0.97 -19.22
C ASP A 18 2.54 0.57 -17.75
N THR A 19 1.67 1.27 -17.02
CA THR A 19 1.39 1.01 -15.59
C THR A 19 -0.10 1.10 -15.27
N LEU A 20 -0.65 2.31 -15.06
CA LEU A 20 -2.07 2.61 -15.01
C LEU A 20 -2.44 3.38 -16.28
N CYS A 21 -3.55 3.01 -16.92
CA CYS A 21 -4.08 3.84 -17.99
C CYS A 21 -4.65 5.16 -17.43
N GLY A 22 -4.74 6.19 -18.26
CA GLY A 22 -5.22 7.52 -17.84
C GLY A 22 -6.58 7.48 -17.13
N ALA A 23 -7.52 6.67 -17.62
CA ALA A 23 -8.83 6.50 -16.98
C ALA A 23 -8.73 5.88 -15.57
N CYS A 24 -7.88 4.85 -15.38
CA CYS A 24 -7.70 4.25 -14.06
C CYS A 24 -6.95 5.18 -13.11
N SER A 25 -5.96 5.91 -13.59
CA SER A 25 -5.24 6.92 -12.82
C SER A 25 -6.18 8.03 -12.36
N ALA A 26 -7.02 8.56 -13.25
CA ALA A 26 -8.00 9.60 -12.93
C ALA A 26 -9.13 9.11 -12.01
N SER A 27 -9.37 7.80 -11.94
CA SER A 27 -10.38 7.22 -11.04
C SER A 27 -9.89 6.98 -9.60
N LEU A 28 -8.61 7.23 -9.32
CA LEU A 28 -8.08 7.14 -7.97
C LEU A 28 -8.68 8.27 -7.12
N VAL A 29 -9.17 7.92 -5.94
CA VAL A 29 -9.83 8.88 -5.04
C VAL A 29 -8.92 9.10 -3.84
N GLU A 30 -8.49 10.32 -3.63
CA GLU A 30 -7.77 10.70 -2.41
C GLU A 30 -8.65 10.51 -1.17
N LEU A 31 -8.04 10.19 -0.04
CA LEU A 31 -8.77 10.02 1.22
C LEU A 31 -9.53 11.28 1.64
N GLY A 32 -8.93 12.46 1.39
CA GLY A 32 -9.46 13.75 1.83
C GLY A 32 -9.27 13.98 3.34
N PRO A 33 -10.09 14.84 3.97
CA PRO A 33 -9.98 15.14 5.39
C PRO A 33 -10.23 13.90 6.27
N ALA A 34 -9.24 13.60 7.12
CA ALA A 34 -9.24 12.42 7.96
C ALA A 34 -8.57 12.68 9.32
N CYS A 35 -8.84 11.80 10.28
CA CYS A 35 -8.25 11.81 11.61
C CYS A 35 -6.71 11.72 11.52
N PRO A 36 -5.96 12.64 12.15
CA PRO A 36 -4.49 12.66 12.05
C PRO A 36 -3.82 11.44 12.71
N ARG A 37 -4.53 10.68 13.55
CA ARG A 37 -4.01 9.46 14.19
C ARG A 37 -4.34 8.18 13.41
N CYS A 38 -5.60 7.95 13.06
CA CYS A 38 -6.01 6.67 12.47
C CYS A 38 -6.41 6.71 11.00
N ALA A 39 -6.36 7.89 10.36
CA ALA A 39 -6.82 8.13 8.99
C ALA A 39 -8.30 7.78 8.74
N GLU A 40 -9.14 7.76 9.79
CA GLU A 40 -10.59 7.64 9.63
C GLU A 40 -11.12 8.91 8.94
N PRO A 41 -11.91 8.81 7.84
CA PRO A 41 -12.51 9.99 7.22
C PRO A 41 -13.40 10.75 8.19
N THR A 42 -13.14 12.04 8.38
CA THR A 42 -13.87 12.90 9.33
C THR A 42 -14.72 13.96 8.64
N GLY A 43 -14.50 14.20 7.34
CA GLY A 43 -15.13 15.30 6.60
C GLY A 43 -14.47 16.67 6.85
N GLU A 44 -13.79 16.83 7.99
CA GLU A 44 -13.05 18.03 8.38
C GLU A 44 -11.57 17.73 8.64
N ARG A 45 -10.68 18.69 8.31
CA ARG A 45 -9.23 18.51 8.46
C ARG A 45 -8.83 18.64 9.93
N SER A 46 -7.85 17.83 10.35
CA SER A 46 -7.23 17.91 11.68
C SER A 46 -8.17 17.63 12.86
N VAL A 47 -9.35 17.03 12.62
CA VAL A 47 -10.27 16.61 13.68
C VAL A 47 -9.92 15.20 14.14
N THR A 48 -9.69 15.03 15.44
CA THR A 48 -9.50 13.70 16.04
C THR A 48 -10.85 12.99 16.13
N CYS A 49 -10.95 11.78 15.57
CA CYS A 49 -12.20 11.00 15.64
C CYS A 49 -12.50 10.53 17.06
N ARG A 50 -13.78 10.19 17.35
CA ARG A 50 -14.23 9.75 18.69
C ARG A 50 -13.37 8.62 19.25
N ARG A 51 -13.07 7.61 18.43
CA ARG A 51 -12.27 6.45 18.85
C ARG A 51 -10.87 6.87 19.33
N CYS A 52 -10.18 7.72 18.57
CA CYS A 52 -8.85 8.18 18.95
C CYS A 52 -8.86 9.13 20.14
N ALA A 53 -9.97 9.84 20.39
CA ALA A 53 -10.13 10.68 21.58
C ALA A 53 -10.35 9.85 22.85
N THR A 54 -11.03 8.71 22.76
CA THR A 54 -11.32 7.85 23.92
C THR A 54 -10.26 6.78 24.17
N GLU A 55 -9.78 6.14 23.11
CA GLU A 55 -8.87 5.01 23.17
C GLU A 55 -7.88 5.10 21.99
N PRO A 56 -6.82 5.91 22.11
CA PRO A 56 -5.87 6.11 21.04
C PRO A 56 -5.16 4.81 20.68
N LEU A 57 -4.90 4.61 19.39
CA LEU A 57 -4.08 3.50 18.91
C LEU A 57 -2.66 3.62 19.48
N PRO A 58 -1.96 2.50 19.73
CA PRO A 58 -0.54 2.48 20.12
C PRO A 58 0.38 2.74 18.91
N LEU A 59 0.00 3.72 18.09
CA LEU A 59 0.69 4.19 16.90
C LEU A 59 0.69 5.70 16.95
N GLU A 60 1.77 6.33 16.52
CA GLU A 60 1.83 7.80 16.43
C GLU A 60 0.81 8.31 15.40
N ARG A 61 0.84 7.72 14.19
CA ARG A 61 -0.07 8.04 13.09
C ARG A 61 -0.20 6.91 12.08
N ILE A 62 -1.35 6.87 11.42
CA ILE A 62 -1.61 6.09 10.20
C ILE A 62 -1.81 7.11 9.07
N VAL A 63 -1.17 6.86 7.93
CA VAL A 63 -1.37 7.68 6.74
C VAL A 63 -1.87 6.81 5.59
N ALA A 64 -2.99 7.21 5.00
CA ALA A 64 -3.60 6.56 3.86
C ALA A 64 -3.91 7.63 2.80
N PRO A 65 -3.07 7.79 1.76
CA PRO A 65 -3.27 8.85 0.77
C PRO A 65 -4.52 8.65 -0.09
N TRP A 66 -4.98 7.40 -0.23
CA TRP A 66 -6.06 7.02 -1.13
C TRP A 66 -7.20 6.31 -0.41
N ARG A 67 -8.44 6.52 -0.86
CA ARG A 67 -9.59 5.68 -0.49
C ARG A 67 -9.44 4.29 -1.10
N PHE A 68 -9.60 3.27 -0.27
CA PHE A 68 -9.64 1.89 -0.76
C PHE A 68 -10.95 1.62 -1.51
N GLY A 69 -10.87 1.33 -2.80
CA GLY A 69 -12.02 1.05 -3.65
C GLY A 69 -11.65 1.05 -5.13
N GLY A 70 -12.64 0.81 -6.00
CA GLY A 70 -12.51 0.95 -7.45
C GLY A 70 -11.25 0.32 -8.05
N GLN A 71 -10.55 1.10 -8.88
CA GLN A 71 -9.36 0.64 -9.60
C GLN A 71 -8.15 0.40 -8.69
N LEU A 72 -8.04 1.14 -7.58
CA LEU A 72 -7.01 0.90 -6.57
C LEU A 72 -7.18 -0.49 -5.92
N ALA A 73 -8.41 -0.82 -5.53
CA ALA A 73 -8.71 -2.14 -4.96
C ALA A 73 -8.49 -3.26 -5.99
N ALA A 74 -8.79 -3.04 -7.26
CA ALA A 74 -8.48 -3.98 -8.33
C ALA A 74 -6.97 -4.23 -8.47
N ALA A 75 -6.16 -3.17 -8.52
CA ALA A 75 -4.71 -3.27 -8.62
C ALA A 75 -4.10 -3.96 -7.38
N ILE A 76 -4.51 -3.58 -6.16
CA ILE A 76 -4.05 -4.21 -4.91
C ILE A 76 -4.43 -5.70 -4.85
N ARG A 77 -5.64 -6.08 -5.32
CA ARG A 77 -6.03 -7.49 -5.38
C ARG A 77 -5.16 -8.28 -6.36
N ARG A 78 -4.88 -7.72 -7.54
CA ARG A 78 -3.98 -8.37 -8.52
C ARG A 78 -2.57 -8.52 -7.95
N LEU A 79 -2.05 -7.51 -7.25
CA LEU A 79 -0.80 -7.63 -6.49
C LEU A 79 -0.86 -8.72 -5.41
N LYS A 80 -2.00 -8.94 -4.75
CA LYS A 80 -2.13 -9.95 -3.67
C LYS A 80 -2.30 -11.39 -4.17
N PHE A 81 -2.89 -11.58 -5.36
CA PHE A 81 -3.42 -12.89 -5.75
C PHE A 81 -3.10 -13.34 -7.18
N ALA A 82 -2.60 -12.48 -8.06
CA ALA A 82 -2.36 -12.83 -9.46
C ALA A 82 -0.94 -13.31 -9.78
N GLY A 83 -0.07 -13.47 -8.77
CA GLY A 83 1.33 -13.89 -8.99
C GLY A 83 2.20 -12.82 -9.68
N ARG A 84 1.72 -11.58 -9.77
CA ARG A 84 2.36 -10.50 -10.53
C ARG A 84 3.07 -9.51 -9.60
N THR A 85 4.30 -9.82 -9.19
CA THR A 85 5.11 -8.96 -8.30
C THR A 85 5.45 -7.61 -8.93
N GLN A 86 5.52 -7.53 -10.26
CA GLN A 86 5.76 -6.28 -11.00
C GLN A 86 4.71 -5.21 -10.71
N ILE A 87 3.48 -5.59 -10.34
CA ILE A 87 2.43 -4.63 -9.96
C ILE A 87 2.86 -3.80 -8.74
N ALA A 88 3.72 -4.35 -7.87
CA ALA A 88 4.27 -3.58 -6.75
C ALA A 88 5.14 -2.41 -7.22
N ARG A 89 5.92 -2.59 -8.29
CA ARG A 89 6.73 -1.53 -8.91
C ARG A 89 5.83 -0.43 -9.44
N ASP A 90 4.74 -0.80 -10.12
CA ASP A 90 3.84 0.13 -10.77
C ASP A 90 2.93 0.86 -9.76
N LEU A 91 2.66 0.25 -8.60
CA LEU A 91 1.93 0.87 -7.49
C LEU A 91 2.80 1.77 -6.62
N ALA A 92 4.09 1.49 -6.51
CA ALA A 92 5.00 2.18 -5.60
C ALA A 92 5.00 3.72 -5.72
N PRO A 93 4.91 4.34 -6.91
CA PRO A 93 4.84 5.80 -7.03
C PRO A 93 3.67 6.44 -6.27
N LEU A 94 2.57 5.69 -6.04
CA LEU A 94 1.42 6.19 -5.27
C LEU A 94 1.69 6.34 -3.77
N TRP A 95 2.77 5.73 -3.25
CA TRP A 95 3.20 5.80 -1.86
C TRP A 95 4.59 6.43 -1.68
N ALA A 96 5.39 6.59 -2.74
CA ALA A 96 6.73 7.17 -2.65
C ALA A 96 6.75 8.57 -2.01
N PRO A 97 5.82 9.50 -2.32
CA PRO A 97 5.79 10.82 -1.65
C PRO A 97 5.56 10.71 -0.14
N LEU A 98 4.76 9.73 0.30
CA LEU A 98 4.53 9.48 1.72
C LEU A 98 5.80 8.98 2.39
N VAL A 99 6.49 8.02 1.76
CA VAL A 99 7.75 7.46 2.28
C VAL A 99 8.81 8.56 2.37
N ALA A 100 8.93 9.40 1.35
CA ALA A 100 9.84 10.54 1.34
C ALA A 100 9.51 11.56 2.43
N ALA A 101 8.23 11.87 2.66
CA ALA A 101 7.81 12.85 3.67
C ALA A 101 8.08 12.44 5.13
N VAL A 102 8.30 11.14 5.39
CA VAL A 102 8.64 10.65 6.73
C VAL A 102 10.15 10.67 6.98
N ALA A 103 10.96 10.62 5.92
CA ALA A 103 12.40 10.70 6.03
C ALA A 103 12.87 12.17 5.91
N SER A 104 13.84 12.55 6.73
CA SER A 104 14.56 13.81 6.55
C SER A 104 16.07 13.55 6.63
N ALA A 105 16.88 14.51 6.20
CA ALA A 105 18.34 14.38 6.28
C ALA A 105 18.83 14.22 7.73
N ASP A 106 18.14 14.86 8.69
CA ASP A 106 18.49 14.85 10.12
C ASP A 106 17.81 13.70 10.89
N ASP A 107 16.78 13.07 10.31
CA ASP A 107 16.05 11.93 10.89
C ASP A 107 15.82 10.85 9.83
N PRO A 108 16.79 9.92 9.65
CA PRO A 108 16.68 8.87 8.66
C PRO A 108 15.60 7.86 9.08
N ALA A 109 14.50 7.82 8.32
CA ALA A 109 13.42 6.88 8.57
C ALA A 109 13.78 5.46 8.12
N ILE A 110 13.45 4.47 8.95
CA ILE A 110 13.54 3.05 8.60
C ILE A 110 12.17 2.56 8.14
N VAL A 111 12.11 2.01 6.94
CA VAL A 111 10.88 1.37 6.43
C VAL A 111 10.90 -0.12 6.78
N VAL A 112 9.87 -0.58 7.49
CA VAL A 112 9.71 -1.98 7.89
C VAL A 112 8.35 -2.51 7.40
N PRO A 113 8.31 -3.35 6.35
CA PRO A 113 7.06 -3.91 5.86
C PRO A 113 6.50 -4.95 6.85
N VAL A 114 5.19 -4.90 7.06
CA VAL A 114 4.50 -5.90 7.88
C VAL A 114 4.39 -7.22 7.09
N PRO A 115 4.98 -8.33 7.59
CA PRO A 115 5.10 -9.55 6.81
C PRO A 115 3.81 -10.38 6.80
N LEU A 116 3.66 -11.19 5.76
CA LEU A 116 2.71 -12.30 5.73
C LEU A 116 3.12 -13.43 6.70
N HIS A 117 2.14 -14.19 7.18
CA HIS A 117 2.41 -15.43 7.89
C HIS A 117 3.07 -16.44 6.94
N TRP A 118 4.05 -17.21 7.42
CA TRP A 118 4.90 -18.07 6.58
C TRP A 118 4.09 -19.01 5.66
N ARG A 119 3.00 -19.63 6.14
CA ARG A 119 2.11 -20.47 5.31
C ARG A 119 1.52 -19.72 4.11
N ARG A 120 1.10 -18.47 4.31
CA ARG A 120 0.56 -17.63 3.23
C ARG A 120 1.64 -17.15 2.30
N ARG A 121 2.83 -16.87 2.82
CA ARG A 121 3.99 -16.52 1.99
C ARG A 121 4.37 -17.69 1.08
N LEU A 122 4.40 -18.92 1.59
CA LEU A 122 4.63 -20.12 0.78
C LEU A 122 3.53 -20.33 -0.27
N ALA A 123 2.26 -20.28 0.12
CA ALA A 123 1.15 -20.45 -0.81
C ALA A 123 1.08 -19.35 -1.89
N ARG A 124 1.48 -18.12 -1.55
CA ARG A 124 1.50 -16.97 -2.48
C ARG A 124 2.77 -16.94 -3.34
N GLY A 125 3.88 -17.48 -2.86
CA GLY A 125 5.21 -17.44 -3.49
C GLY A 125 6.01 -16.14 -3.26
N TYR A 126 5.40 -15.09 -2.71
CA TYR A 126 6.05 -13.80 -2.45
C TYR A 126 5.36 -13.02 -1.32
N ASP A 127 6.03 -11.98 -0.81
CA ASP A 127 5.42 -11.01 0.10
C ASP A 127 5.17 -9.67 -0.60
N HIS A 128 3.90 -9.41 -0.89
CA HIS A 128 3.43 -8.19 -1.51
C HIS A 128 3.83 -6.90 -0.76
N THR A 129 3.89 -6.91 0.57
CA THR A 129 4.26 -5.71 1.35
C THR A 129 5.76 -5.44 1.22
N TRP A 130 6.58 -6.49 1.18
CA TRP A 130 8.01 -6.39 0.91
C TRP A 130 8.28 -5.75 -0.45
N HIS A 131 7.67 -6.28 -1.52
CA HIS A 131 7.88 -5.73 -2.86
C HIS A 131 7.40 -4.29 -3.00
N LEU A 132 6.24 -3.96 -2.41
CA LEU A 132 5.72 -2.59 -2.45
C LEU A 132 6.65 -1.63 -1.70
N ALA A 133 7.10 -2.01 -0.50
CA ALA A 133 8.02 -1.20 0.29
C ALA A 133 9.37 -1.03 -0.43
N LEU A 134 9.91 -2.09 -1.04
CA LEU A 134 11.18 -2.04 -1.77
C LEU A 134 11.12 -1.03 -2.92
N HIS A 135 10.08 -1.08 -3.74
CA HIS A 135 9.92 -0.16 -4.85
C HIS A 135 9.54 1.26 -4.40
N ALA A 136 8.78 1.41 -3.32
CA ALA A 136 8.44 2.73 -2.77
C ALA A 136 9.67 3.43 -2.18
N CYS A 137 10.56 2.71 -1.49
CA CYS A 137 11.82 3.27 -0.99
C CYS A 137 12.72 3.67 -2.15
N ALA A 138 12.86 2.82 -3.18
CA ALA A 138 13.64 3.14 -4.37
C ALA A 138 13.11 4.38 -5.10
N ALA A 139 11.78 4.51 -5.25
CA ALA A 139 11.16 5.69 -5.86
C ALA A 139 11.23 6.95 -5.00
N ALA A 140 11.43 6.81 -3.68
CA ALA A 140 11.62 7.90 -2.74
C ALA A 140 13.11 8.19 -2.45
N GLU A 141 14.03 7.51 -3.17
CA GLU A 141 15.48 7.64 -2.97
C GLU A 141 15.96 7.34 -1.54
N LEU A 142 15.27 6.42 -0.85
CA LEU A 142 15.62 5.97 0.51
C LEU A 142 16.34 4.62 0.51
N ALA A 143 16.97 4.33 1.65
CA ALA A 143 17.51 3.00 1.92
C ALA A 143 16.43 1.91 1.76
N PRO A 144 16.80 0.70 1.28
CA PRO A 144 15.86 -0.41 1.15
C PRO A 144 15.18 -0.76 2.49
N PRO A 145 13.94 -1.30 2.45
CA PRO A 145 13.25 -1.70 3.67
C PRO A 145 13.99 -2.81 4.42
N LEU A 146 13.85 -2.83 5.75
CA LEU A 146 14.43 -3.87 6.60
C LEU A 146 13.42 -4.97 6.94
N PRO A 147 13.79 -6.26 6.89
CA PRO A 147 12.92 -7.37 7.28
C PRO A 147 12.94 -7.56 8.81
N ALA A 148 12.66 -6.51 9.58
CA ALA A 148 12.81 -6.51 11.04
C ALA A 148 11.63 -7.17 11.79
N LEU A 149 10.53 -7.47 11.10
CA LEU A 149 9.34 -8.08 11.70
C LEU A 149 9.17 -9.54 11.27
N ARG A 150 8.60 -10.34 12.17
CA ARG A 150 8.15 -11.71 11.88
C ARG A 150 6.73 -11.92 12.36
N ARG A 151 5.85 -12.37 11.47
CA ARG A 151 4.46 -12.70 11.84
C ARG A 151 4.39 -14.11 12.42
N ILE A 152 4.19 -14.20 13.74
CA ILE A 152 4.14 -15.45 14.50
C ILE A 152 2.75 -16.10 14.41
N ARG A 153 1.67 -15.32 14.51
CA ARG A 153 0.29 -15.85 14.50
C ARG A 153 -0.37 -15.76 13.13
N GLY A 154 -0.90 -16.88 12.66
CA GLY A 154 -1.71 -16.98 11.45
C GLY A 154 -3.19 -16.70 11.71
N GLY A 155 -3.55 -15.45 12.01
CA GLY A 155 -4.96 -15.05 12.18
C GLY A 155 -5.77 -15.08 10.88
N PRO A 156 -7.11 -15.09 10.94
CA PRO A 156 -7.97 -15.05 9.76
C PRO A 156 -7.64 -13.84 8.86
N PRO A 157 -7.89 -13.91 7.55
CA PRO A 157 -7.75 -12.75 6.67
C PRO A 157 -8.59 -11.57 7.19
N GLN A 158 -8.08 -10.34 7.08
CA GLN A 158 -8.87 -9.17 7.48
C GLN A 158 -10.20 -9.08 6.73
N SER A 159 -10.25 -9.56 5.48
CA SER A 159 -11.47 -9.62 4.67
C SER A 159 -12.55 -10.56 5.21
N THR A 160 -12.24 -11.41 6.19
CA THR A 160 -13.21 -12.30 6.84
C THR A 160 -13.58 -11.81 8.24
N LEU A 161 -13.08 -10.65 8.67
CA LEU A 161 -13.48 -10.02 9.91
C LEU A 161 -14.73 -9.17 9.67
N PRO A 162 -15.69 -9.13 10.62
CA PRO A 162 -16.80 -8.19 10.55
C PRO A 162 -16.27 -6.76 10.53
N ALA A 163 -16.96 -5.88 9.80
CA ALA A 163 -16.74 -4.44 9.93
C ALA A 163 -17.07 -4.03 11.37
N ALA A 164 -16.17 -3.25 11.98
CA ALA A 164 -16.34 -2.74 13.33
C ALA A 164 -17.35 -1.58 13.37
#